data_AF-A0A1E3IX39-F1
#
_entry.id   AF-A0A1E3IX39-F1
#
_cell.length_a   1.000
_cell.length_b   1.000
_cell.length_c   1.000
_cell.angle_alpha   90.00
_cell.angle_beta   90.00
_cell.angle_gamma   90.00
#
_symmetry.space_group_name_H-M   'P 1'
#
loop_
_entity.id
_entity.type
_entity.pdbx_description
1 polymer ?
#
loop_
_entity_poly.entity_id
_entity_poly.type
_entity_poly.pdbx_seq_one_letter_code
_entity_poly.pdbx_strand_id
1 'polypeptide(L)'
;MLYTETVPSSFLPHLPKSQYTLSPLSPQDLLSYIACLRELYIPPIHGGFQAADILDGIEELAAISKGGKAGQEESKRMNKATRAKKRERRFSAGLVETMEGMGLGLDVDLSKAGPESLVEAYQEEEMDIQHLDQSFEEEYERPHLESFEREWAERWLGGLVRRSQGWLEENESEEKSEEAKEIEAVLRDATAVLAMMAGTSAAGSLTRHLAFPVTDHLTLALSQTRKSVPNPLHSPTTTTFLASLSTSPTSPITFRQRLASSPTATTSLSRHSKRVLPILLHDAPMSDHESVGVQTWGSAILLARQIALNPFKYGLFLDSGLNRGPRVLELGAGTGLLSILCRKLLDLNAIMRGTDPGLVVATDFLPSVLDNLKICVDLNFPPVRTQSEIETTHIARDKGIHIAKLDWSTFPENLFNGANRDKEEMSSFMADGPFDLILASDCVYNESHAKLLRDVARWVLRLPQGDGDIGGTFHILSPLRPTFQPELESIDKHFPPLSSFTPLAERMSAANDASYQTPSNHQGEGLGLEKGLKLGVRGEGKRGIRGRRGEGRIDEAQGYWWWEVGWG
;
A
#
# COMPACT_ATOMS: atom_id res chain seq x y z
N MET A 1 12.18 -34.96 -0.33
CA MET A 1 12.53 -34.32 0.95
C MET A 1 13.06 -32.92 0.66
N LEU A 2 12.22 -31.88 0.59
CA LEU A 2 12.67 -30.47 0.42
C LEU A 2 11.56 -29.55 0.98
N TYR A 3 11.59 -29.27 2.28
CA TYR A 3 10.68 -28.35 3.00
C TYR A 3 11.38 -27.60 4.16
N THR A 4 12.72 -27.53 4.20
CA THR A 4 13.46 -27.29 5.46
C THR A 4 13.95 -25.86 5.74
N GLU A 5 13.70 -24.85 4.92
CA GLU A 5 14.44 -23.57 5.06
C GLU A 5 13.69 -22.37 5.67
N THR A 6 12.48 -22.52 6.19
CA THR A 6 11.80 -21.38 6.86
C THR A 6 11.08 -21.73 8.15
N VAL A 7 11.41 -22.85 8.79
CA VAL A 7 10.76 -23.27 10.05
C VAL A 7 11.61 -22.79 11.23
N PRO A 8 11.14 -21.89 12.11
CA PRO A 8 11.92 -21.40 13.25
C PRO A 8 12.63 -22.49 14.06
N SER A 9 11.95 -23.60 14.32
CA SER A 9 12.52 -24.74 15.04
C SER A 9 13.69 -25.42 14.32
N SER A 10 13.85 -25.24 12.99
CA SER A 10 14.90 -25.87 12.20
C SER A 10 16.18 -25.04 12.06
N PHE A 11 16.12 -23.71 12.24
CA PHE A 11 17.27 -22.83 12.03
C PHE A 11 17.71 -22.04 13.27
N LEU A 12 16.84 -21.86 14.27
CA LEU A 12 17.20 -21.08 15.46
C LEU A 12 18.19 -21.86 16.34
N PRO A 13 19.33 -21.24 16.73
CA PRO A 13 20.31 -21.91 17.57
C PRO A 13 19.79 -22.07 19.00
N HIS A 14 20.26 -23.09 19.70
CA HIS A 14 20.02 -23.20 21.14
C HIS A 14 20.71 -22.07 21.90
N LEU A 15 19.95 -21.40 22.77
CA LEU A 15 20.50 -20.35 23.64
C LEU A 15 21.35 -20.95 24.77
N PRO A 16 22.40 -20.25 25.24
CA PRO A 16 23.22 -20.69 26.38
C PRO A 16 22.37 -20.96 27.64
N LYS A 17 22.77 -21.92 28.47
CA LYS A 17 22.03 -22.21 29.72
C LYS A 17 22.10 -21.05 30.73
N SER A 18 23.22 -20.32 30.75
CA SER A 18 23.37 -19.14 31.61
C SER A 18 22.45 -18.00 31.13
N GLN A 19 21.88 -17.28 32.09
CA GLN A 19 21.01 -16.13 31.84
C GLN A 19 21.78 -14.81 31.70
N TYR A 20 23.11 -14.84 31.80
CA TYR A 20 23.96 -13.64 31.81
C TYR A 20 25.01 -13.67 30.69
N THR A 21 24.80 -14.47 29.65
CA THR A 21 25.72 -14.54 28.51
C THR A 21 25.02 -14.94 27.22
N LEU A 22 25.53 -14.41 26.12
CA LEU A 22 25.18 -14.82 24.76
C LEU A 22 26.22 -15.78 24.17
N SER A 23 27.41 -15.88 24.77
CA SER A 23 28.48 -16.77 24.32
C SER A 23 28.05 -18.25 24.38
N PRO A 24 28.38 -19.07 23.35
CA PRO A 24 29.32 -18.81 22.24
C PRO A 24 28.71 -18.14 21.01
N LEU A 25 27.45 -17.70 21.05
CA LEU A 25 26.81 -17.05 19.91
C LEU A 25 27.29 -15.61 19.78
N SER A 26 27.72 -15.22 18.57
CA SER A 26 28.12 -13.84 18.31
C SER A 26 26.87 -12.94 18.21
N PRO A 27 26.95 -11.66 18.62
CA PRO A 27 25.86 -10.70 18.43
C PRO A 27 25.44 -10.57 16.95
N GLN A 28 26.39 -10.64 16.02
CA GLN A 28 26.13 -10.53 14.59
C GLN A 28 25.31 -11.70 14.02
N ASP A 29 25.60 -12.93 14.47
CA ASP A 29 24.80 -14.11 14.09
C ASP A 29 23.39 -14.01 14.66
N LEU A 30 23.26 -13.58 15.91
CA LEU A 30 21.97 -13.37 16.57
C LEU A 30 21.11 -12.33 15.83
N LEU A 31 21.70 -11.20 15.43
CA LEU A 31 21.02 -10.19 14.61
C LEU A 31 20.54 -10.76 13.27
N SER A 32 21.28 -11.68 12.66
CA SER A 32 20.89 -12.36 11.41
C SER A 32 19.67 -13.26 11.62
N TYR A 33 19.62 -14.03 12.71
CA TYR A 33 18.45 -14.83 13.06
C TYR A 33 17.23 -13.97 13.40
N ILE A 34 17.42 -12.88 14.15
CA ILE A 34 16.35 -11.92 14.45
C ILE A 34 15.81 -11.32 13.15
N ALA A 35 16.66 -10.98 12.19
CA ALA A 35 16.23 -10.49 10.89
C ALA A 35 15.35 -11.51 10.13
N CYS A 36 15.69 -12.79 10.16
CA CYS A 36 14.84 -13.85 9.59
C CYS A 36 13.49 -13.94 10.29
N LEU A 37 13.45 -13.93 11.64
CA LEU A 37 12.21 -13.94 12.40
C LEU A 37 11.35 -12.71 12.14
N ARG A 38 12.00 -11.55 11.99
CA ARG A 38 11.35 -10.31 11.59
C ARG A 38 10.66 -10.49 10.23
N GLU A 39 11.33 -11.07 9.24
CA GLU A 39 10.69 -11.32 7.93
C GLU A 39 9.54 -12.34 7.99
N LEU A 40 9.66 -13.37 8.84
CA LEU A 40 8.64 -14.41 8.99
C LEU A 40 7.38 -13.92 9.70
N TYR A 41 7.54 -13.07 10.73
CA TYR A 41 6.47 -12.67 11.63
C TYR A 41 6.07 -11.20 11.52
N ILE A 42 6.70 -10.41 10.64
CA ILE A 42 6.12 -9.15 10.21
C ILE A 42 4.72 -9.45 9.67
N PRO A 43 3.65 -8.84 10.22
CA PRO A 43 2.30 -9.06 9.74
C PRO A 43 2.21 -8.83 8.22
N PRO A 44 1.47 -9.65 7.45
CA PRO A 44 1.33 -9.52 5.99
C PRO A 44 0.88 -8.13 5.50
N ILE A 45 0.37 -7.29 6.40
CA ILE A 45 -0.02 -5.89 6.15
C ILE A 45 1.16 -4.96 5.76
N HIS A 46 2.40 -5.45 5.71
CA HIS A 46 3.58 -4.62 5.53
C HIS A 46 4.08 -4.72 4.09
N GLY A 47 3.19 -4.39 3.15
CA GLY A 47 3.36 -4.36 1.69
C GLY A 47 4.40 -3.36 1.18
N GLY A 48 5.62 -3.39 1.72
CA GLY A 48 6.78 -2.92 1.00
C GLY A 48 7.04 -3.90 -0.14
N PHE A 49 6.62 -3.55 -1.35
CA PHE A 49 6.89 -4.35 -2.52
C PHE A 49 8.39 -4.61 -2.63
N GLN A 50 8.82 -5.89 -2.61
CA GLN A 50 10.16 -6.18 -3.10
C GLN A 50 10.16 -5.92 -4.61
N ALA A 51 11.30 -5.53 -5.18
CA ALA A 51 11.43 -5.24 -6.61
C ALA A 51 10.88 -6.37 -7.51
N ALA A 52 10.84 -7.61 -7.01
CA ALA A 52 10.25 -8.77 -7.66
C ALA A 52 8.71 -8.74 -7.74
N ASP A 53 8.00 -8.27 -6.71
CA ASP A 53 6.52 -8.27 -6.65
C ASP A 53 5.89 -7.21 -7.57
N ILE A 54 6.66 -6.18 -7.92
CA ILE A 54 6.30 -5.09 -8.84
C ILE A 54 6.31 -5.57 -10.29
N LEU A 55 7.23 -6.47 -10.63
CA LEU A 55 7.40 -7.00 -12.00
C LEU A 55 6.19 -7.83 -12.44
N ASP A 56 5.68 -8.68 -11.55
CA ASP A 56 4.54 -9.57 -11.82
C ASP A 56 3.20 -8.80 -11.96
N GLY A 57 3.10 -7.57 -11.45
CA GLY A 57 1.87 -6.74 -11.52
C GLY A 57 1.61 -6.05 -12.82
N ILE A 58 2.67 -5.64 -13.49
CA ILE A 58 2.57 -4.83 -14.70
C ILE A 58 2.36 -5.75 -15.92
N GLU A 59 2.90 -6.97 -15.89
CA GLU A 59 2.68 -7.97 -16.95
C GLU A 59 1.24 -8.51 -16.92
N GLU A 60 0.73 -8.87 -15.73
CA GLU A 60 -0.64 -9.37 -15.55
C GLU A 60 -1.71 -8.35 -15.99
N LEU A 61 -1.47 -7.05 -15.73
CA LEU A 61 -2.37 -5.97 -16.15
C LEU A 61 -2.26 -5.61 -17.64
N ALA A 62 -1.08 -5.77 -18.26
CA ALA A 62 -0.92 -5.64 -19.70
C ALA A 62 -1.67 -6.74 -20.48
N ALA A 63 -1.88 -7.92 -19.87
CA ALA A 63 -2.74 -8.96 -20.41
C ALA A 63 -4.23 -8.63 -20.24
N ILE A 64 -4.62 -8.00 -19.12
CA ILE A 64 -6.00 -7.59 -18.85
C ILE A 64 -6.44 -6.43 -19.76
N SER A 65 -5.55 -5.47 -20.09
CA SER A 65 -5.90 -4.33 -20.96
C SER A 65 -6.13 -4.72 -22.42
N LYS A 66 -5.69 -5.90 -22.86
CA LYS A 66 -5.89 -6.38 -24.24
C LYS A 66 -7.30 -6.91 -24.52
N GLY A 67 -8.09 -7.27 -23.51
CA GLY A 67 -9.49 -7.73 -23.65
C GLY A 67 -9.70 -9.02 -24.47
N GLY A 68 -10.77 -9.75 -24.18
CA GLY A 68 -11.21 -10.93 -24.96
C GLY A 68 -10.57 -12.28 -24.59
N LYS A 69 -10.98 -13.36 -25.28
CA LYS A 69 -10.55 -14.75 -25.03
C LYS A 69 -9.03 -14.94 -25.11
N ALA A 70 -8.35 -14.19 -25.99
CA ALA A 70 -6.89 -14.23 -26.14
C ALA A 70 -6.14 -13.68 -24.92
N GLY A 71 -6.66 -12.64 -24.26
CA GLY A 71 -6.07 -12.07 -23.04
C GLY A 71 -6.18 -13.01 -21.83
N GLN A 72 -7.25 -13.81 -21.75
CA GLN A 72 -7.41 -14.84 -20.70
C GLN A 72 -6.45 -16.01 -20.88
N GLU A 73 -6.21 -16.48 -22.11
CA GLU A 73 -5.21 -17.54 -22.37
C GLU A 73 -3.76 -17.06 -22.17
N GLU A 74 -3.45 -15.82 -22.58
CA GLU A 74 -2.13 -15.21 -22.38
C GLU A 74 -1.84 -15.04 -20.87
N SER A 75 -2.83 -14.58 -20.09
CA SER A 75 -2.73 -14.50 -18.63
C SER A 75 -2.52 -15.87 -17.97
N LYS A 76 -3.25 -16.91 -18.38
CA LYS A 76 -3.06 -18.29 -17.89
C LYS A 76 -1.67 -18.85 -18.23
N ARG A 77 -1.18 -18.65 -19.46
CA ARG A 77 0.16 -19.08 -19.89
C ARG A 77 1.25 -18.35 -19.12
N MET A 78 1.10 -17.05 -18.92
CA MET A 78 2.06 -16.22 -18.22
C MET A 78 2.12 -16.56 -16.73
N ASN A 79 0.98 -16.82 -16.08
CA ASN A 79 0.90 -17.31 -14.70
C ASN A 79 1.58 -18.68 -14.51
N LYS A 80 1.51 -19.56 -15.51
CA LYS A 80 2.24 -20.83 -15.51
C LYS A 80 3.76 -20.61 -15.65
N ALA A 81 4.18 -19.68 -16.50
CA ALA A 81 5.58 -19.34 -16.72
C ALA A 81 6.24 -18.58 -15.56
N THR A 82 5.53 -17.65 -14.92
CA THR A 82 6.00 -16.94 -13.72
C THR A 82 6.12 -17.88 -12.53
N ARG A 83 5.17 -18.81 -12.34
CA ARG A 83 5.26 -19.87 -11.31
C ARG A 83 6.46 -20.81 -11.54
N ALA A 84 6.79 -21.09 -12.80
CA ALA A 84 8.00 -21.85 -13.16
C ALA A 84 9.29 -21.05 -12.88
N LYS A 85 9.37 -19.77 -13.29
CA LYS A 85 10.52 -18.90 -13.01
C LYS A 85 10.72 -18.62 -11.52
N LYS A 86 9.64 -18.57 -10.73
CA LYS A 86 9.71 -18.41 -9.26
C LYS A 86 10.25 -19.67 -8.58
N ARG A 87 9.99 -20.86 -9.13
CA ARG A 87 10.67 -22.12 -8.72
C ARG A 87 12.15 -22.11 -9.10
N GLU A 88 12.48 -21.66 -10.31
CA GLU A 88 13.87 -21.65 -10.82
C GLU A 88 14.76 -20.64 -10.08
N ARG A 89 14.26 -19.43 -9.79
CA ARG A 89 14.99 -18.38 -9.04
C ARG A 89 15.26 -18.75 -7.58
N ARG A 90 14.36 -19.52 -6.95
CA ARG A 90 14.57 -20.05 -5.59
C ARG A 90 15.67 -21.12 -5.56
N PHE A 91 15.85 -21.87 -6.64
CA PHE A 91 16.93 -22.86 -6.76
C PHE A 91 18.31 -22.23 -6.97
N SER A 92 18.40 -21.10 -7.67
CA SER A 92 19.69 -20.42 -7.95
C SER A 92 20.24 -19.59 -6.78
N ALA A 93 19.45 -19.31 -5.74
CA ALA A 93 19.85 -18.48 -4.61
C ALA A 93 20.40 -19.27 -3.40
N GLY A 94 20.38 -20.60 -3.44
CA GLY A 94 20.73 -21.47 -2.31
C GLY A 94 21.75 -22.57 -2.62
N LEU A 95 22.52 -22.48 -3.70
CA LEU A 95 23.48 -23.55 -4.02
C LEU A 95 24.75 -23.04 -4.72
N VAL A 96 25.67 -22.44 -3.96
CA VAL A 96 27.11 -22.47 -4.28
C VAL A 96 27.89 -22.51 -2.96
N GLU A 97 28.85 -23.44 -2.87
CA GLU A 97 29.74 -23.79 -1.76
C GLU A 97 29.14 -24.70 -0.67
N THR A 98 29.21 -26.02 -0.89
CA THR A 98 30.10 -26.91 -0.12
C THR A 98 30.06 -28.36 -0.65
N MET A 99 31.25 -29.00 -0.65
CA MET A 99 31.56 -30.44 -0.83
C MET A 99 31.78 -30.97 -2.26
N GLU A 100 33.00 -30.76 -2.75
CA GLU A 100 33.75 -31.82 -3.45
C GLU A 100 34.04 -32.96 -2.47
N GLY A 101 33.88 -34.20 -2.95
CA GLY A 101 34.55 -35.37 -2.37
C GLY A 101 33.70 -36.24 -1.44
N MET A 102 32.93 -37.16 -2.02
CA MET A 102 32.89 -38.55 -1.59
C MET A 102 32.18 -39.37 -2.67
N GLY A 103 32.98 -40.14 -3.41
CA GLY A 103 32.48 -41.07 -4.40
C GLY A 103 31.84 -42.28 -3.74
N LEU A 104 30.66 -42.65 -4.24
CA LEU A 104 30.22 -44.04 -4.33
C LEU A 104 29.38 -44.13 -5.60
N GLY A 105 29.94 -44.82 -6.60
CA GLY A 105 29.34 -45.00 -7.91
C GLY A 105 28.12 -45.91 -7.87
N LEU A 106 27.12 -45.55 -8.68
CA LEU A 106 26.14 -46.45 -9.26
C LEU A 106 25.65 -45.78 -10.55
N ASP A 107 26.28 -46.17 -11.65
CA ASP A 107 25.80 -45.90 -13.01
C ASP A 107 24.44 -46.56 -13.20
N VAL A 108 23.42 -45.75 -13.53
CA VAL A 108 22.22 -46.25 -14.21
C VAL A 108 21.94 -45.34 -15.40
N ASP A 109 22.24 -45.89 -16.57
CA ASP A 109 22.06 -45.32 -17.90
C ASP A 109 20.57 -45.25 -18.25
N LEU A 110 19.99 -44.04 -18.25
CA LEU A 110 18.62 -43.78 -18.71
C LEU A 110 18.60 -43.43 -20.21
N SER A 111 19.07 -44.37 -21.03
CA SER A 111 18.88 -44.37 -22.48
C SER A 111 18.17 -45.64 -22.93
N LYS A 112 16.87 -45.77 -22.60
CA LYS A 112 15.89 -46.67 -23.27
C LYS A 112 14.51 -46.60 -22.60
N ALA A 113 13.56 -45.94 -23.24
CA ALA A 113 12.21 -46.47 -23.55
C ALA A 113 11.37 -45.36 -24.17
N GLY A 114 10.92 -45.59 -25.40
CA GLY A 114 10.22 -44.63 -26.26
C GLY A 114 8.72 -44.48 -25.99
N PRO A 115 8.01 -43.75 -26.87
CA PRO A 115 6.66 -43.26 -26.64
C PRO A 115 5.60 -44.12 -27.35
N GLU A 116 4.66 -44.71 -26.61
CA GLU A 116 3.35 -45.15 -27.13
C GLU A 116 2.32 -44.93 -26.01
N SER A 117 1.42 -43.95 -26.18
CA SER A 117 0.07 -44.11 -26.73
C SER A 117 -0.90 -44.72 -25.73
N LEU A 118 -1.74 -43.88 -25.12
CA LEU A 118 -3.15 -44.20 -24.87
C LEU A 118 -3.95 -42.89 -24.89
N VAL A 119 -4.66 -42.73 -26.00
CA VAL A 119 -5.72 -41.75 -26.22
C VAL A 119 -6.95 -42.29 -25.52
N GLU A 120 -7.44 -41.61 -24.49
CA GLU A 120 -8.82 -41.78 -24.04
C GLU A 120 -9.57 -40.48 -24.25
N ALA A 121 -10.64 -40.61 -25.03
CA ALA A 121 -11.53 -39.55 -25.46
C ALA A 121 -12.36 -39.02 -24.28
N TYR A 122 -12.34 -37.71 -24.08
CA TYR A 122 -13.36 -37.03 -23.30
C TYR A 122 -14.38 -36.43 -24.28
N GLN A 123 -15.62 -36.90 -24.14
CA GLN A 123 -16.80 -36.32 -24.77
C GLN A 123 -17.04 -34.92 -24.18
N GLU A 124 -17.26 -33.95 -25.06
CA GLU A 124 -17.76 -32.63 -24.70
C GLU A 124 -19.24 -32.74 -24.33
N GLU A 125 -19.55 -32.67 -23.04
CA GLU A 125 -20.87 -32.28 -22.56
C GLU A 125 -20.76 -30.82 -22.06
N GLU A 126 -21.48 -29.92 -22.73
CA GLU A 126 -21.74 -28.56 -22.24
C GLU A 126 -22.48 -28.65 -20.90
N MET A 127 -21.75 -28.50 -19.79
CA MET A 127 -22.35 -28.27 -18.48
C MET A 127 -22.32 -26.80 -18.09
N ASP A 128 -23.50 -26.37 -17.67
CA ASP A 128 -23.91 -25.05 -17.23
C ASP A 128 -22.96 -24.41 -16.20
N ILE A 129 -22.55 -23.16 -16.46
CA ILE A 129 -21.61 -22.38 -15.64
C ILE A 129 -22.37 -21.76 -14.46
N GLN A 130 -22.79 -22.56 -13.48
CA GLN A 130 -23.37 -22.01 -12.23
C GLN A 130 -22.97 -22.72 -10.92
N HIS A 131 -22.09 -23.72 -10.92
CA HIS A 131 -21.73 -24.46 -9.69
C HIS A 131 -20.23 -24.69 -9.43
N LEU A 132 -19.33 -23.89 -10.01
CA LEU A 132 -17.88 -24.05 -9.86
C LEU A 132 -17.27 -23.17 -8.75
N ASP A 133 -17.99 -22.96 -7.64
CA ASP A 133 -17.59 -22.04 -6.55
C ASP A 133 -17.35 -22.73 -5.19
N GLN A 134 -17.12 -24.05 -5.14
CA GLN A 134 -16.96 -24.75 -3.84
C GLN A 134 -15.85 -25.83 -3.76
N SER A 135 -14.86 -25.90 -4.65
CA SER A 135 -13.86 -26.99 -4.58
C SER A 135 -12.39 -26.64 -4.80
N PHE A 136 -11.96 -25.41 -4.51
CA PHE A 136 -10.53 -25.07 -4.43
C PHE A 136 -10.20 -24.16 -3.24
N GLU A 137 -10.67 -24.53 -2.04
CA GLU A 137 -10.07 -24.09 -0.78
C GLU A 137 -9.16 -25.20 -0.24
N GLU A 138 -8.00 -25.40 -0.88
CA GLU A 138 -6.85 -25.90 -0.13
C GLU A 138 -6.18 -24.69 0.52
N GLU A 139 -6.51 -24.49 1.78
CA GLU A 139 -5.77 -23.71 2.75
C GLU A 139 -4.30 -24.19 2.75
N TYR A 140 -3.44 -23.54 1.97
CA TYR A 140 -2.00 -23.75 2.09
C TYR A 140 -1.53 -23.03 3.38
N GLU A 141 -1.70 -23.70 4.52
CA GLU A 141 -1.06 -23.34 5.79
C GLU A 141 0.44 -23.14 5.53
N ARG A 142 0.97 -21.99 5.95
CA ARG A 142 2.43 -21.78 5.92
C ARG A 142 2.98 -22.51 7.14
N PRO A 143 3.85 -23.53 6.99
CA PRO A 143 4.32 -24.33 8.13
C PRO A 143 5.02 -23.50 9.23
N HIS A 144 5.53 -22.32 8.89
CA HIS A 144 6.20 -21.40 9.82
C HIS A 144 5.26 -20.43 10.56
N LEU A 145 3.99 -20.35 10.14
CA LEU A 145 2.94 -19.57 10.81
C LEU A 145 2.06 -20.44 11.71
N GLU A 146 2.37 -21.73 11.84
CA GLU A 146 1.71 -22.62 12.79
C GLU A 146 1.90 -22.11 14.23
N SER A 147 0.89 -22.32 15.08
CA SER A 147 0.89 -21.86 16.48
C SER A 147 2.15 -22.32 17.22
N PHE A 148 2.60 -23.55 16.96
CA PHE A 148 3.79 -24.11 17.58
C PHE A 148 5.07 -23.36 17.20
N GLU A 149 5.29 -23.11 15.91
CA GLU A 149 6.49 -22.42 15.41
C GLU A 149 6.54 -20.97 15.88
N ARG A 150 5.38 -20.31 15.92
CA ARG A 150 5.25 -18.97 16.49
C ARG A 150 5.63 -18.96 17.97
N GLU A 151 5.07 -19.86 18.78
CA GLU A 151 5.41 -19.96 20.20
C GLU A 151 6.89 -20.29 20.41
N TRP A 152 7.48 -21.12 19.54
CA TRP A 152 8.91 -21.44 19.59
C TRP A 152 9.77 -20.18 19.39
N ALA A 153 9.47 -19.40 18.35
CA ALA A 153 10.13 -18.14 18.08
C ALA A 153 9.95 -17.12 19.21
N GLU A 154 8.74 -17.00 19.79
CA GLU A 154 8.48 -16.12 20.94
C GLU A 154 9.32 -16.53 22.16
N ARG A 155 9.40 -17.83 22.48
CA ARG A 155 10.23 -18.34 23.57
C ARG A 155 11.71 -18.09 23.33
N TRP A 156 12.18 -18.25 22.09
CA TRP A 156 13.57 -17.98 21.73
C TRP A 156 13.90 -16.50 21.89
N LEU A 157 13.11 -15.60 21.31
CA LEU A 157 13.27 -14.15 21.44
C LEU A 157 13.20 -13.69 22.90
N GLY A 158 12.23 -14.17 23.68
CA GLY A 158 12.13 -13.86 25.11
C GLY A 158 13.29 -14.43 25.94
N GLY A 159 13.91 -15.52 25.48
CA GLY A 159 15.17 -16.02 26.04
C GLY A 159 16.36 -15.13 25.73
N LEU A 160 16.40 -14.55 24.54
CA LEU A 160 17.45 -13.65 24.08
C LEU A 160 17.39 -12.29 24.79
N VAL A 161 16.19 -11.72 24.93
CA VAL A 161 15.93 -10.48 25.68
C VAL A 161 16.45 -10.60 27.10
N ARG A 162 16.03 -11.65 27.83
CA ARG A 162 16.48 -11.88 29.22
C ARG A 162 18.00 -11.96 29.35
N ARG A 163 18.68 -12.66 28.43
CA ARG A 163 20.15 -12.81 28.46
C ARG A 163 20.89 -11.53 28.13
N SER A 164 20.40 -10.78 27.16
CA SER A 164 21.01 -9.51 26.76
C SER A 164 20.85 -8.47 27.85
N GLN A 165 19.66 -8.41 28.48
CA GLN A 165 19.41 -7.55 29.63
C GLN A 165 20.30 -7.93 30.83
N GLY A 166 20.35 -9.20 31.22
CA GLY A 166 21.19 -9.66 32.33
C GLY A 166 22.68 -9.40 32.09
N TRP A 167 23.17 -9.57 30.86
CA TRP A 167 24.56 -9.25 30.52
C TRP A 167 24.85 -7.75 30.63
N LEU A 168 23.94 -6.89 30.16
CA LEU A 168 24.10 -5.43 30.23
C LEU A 168 24.09 -4.91 31.66
N GLU A 169 23.23 -5.47 32.53
CA GLU A 169 23.18 -5.14 33.96
C GLU A 169 24.48 -5.53 34.69
N GLU A 170 25.11 -6.65 34.33
CA GLU A 170 26.40 -7.07 34.93
C GLU A 170 27.62 -6.30 34.39
N ASN A 171 27.51 -5.70 33.20
CA ASN A 171 28.60 -5.00 32.52
C ASN A 171 28.34 -3.49 32.40
N GLU A 172 27.55 -2.94 33.32
CA GLU A 172 27.23 -1.51 33.36
C GLU A 172 28.46 -0.69 33.81
N SER A 173 29.10 0.02 32.86
CA SER A 173 30.22 0.94 33.10
C SER A 173 29.95 2.33 32.50
N GLU A 174 30.60 3.37 33.03
CA GLU A 174 30.42 4.78 32.58
C GLU A 174 30.77 4.98 31.09
N GLU A 175 31.69 4.18 30.53
CA GLU A 175 31.93 4.07 29.09
C GLU A 175 31.35 2.77 28.53
N LYS A 176 30.47 2.87 27.53
CA LYS A 176 29.92 1.69 26.82
C LYS A 176 30.97 1.10 25.90
N SER A 177 31.42 -0.13 26.17
CA SER A 177 32.27 -0.90 25.27
C SER A 177 31.57 -1.17 23.93
N GLU A 178 32.33 -1.44 22.86
CA GLU A 178 31.74 -1.83 21.57
C GLU A 178 30.89 -3.10 21.69
N GLU A 179 31.31 -4.07 22.50
CA GLU A 179 30.53 -5.28 22.80
C GLU A 179 29.20 -4.95 23.48
N ALA A 180 29.17 -3.97 24.40
CA ALA A 180 27.93 -3.54 25.02
C ALA A 180 26.96 -2.91 24.02
N LYS A 181 27.46 -2.15 23.04
CA LYS A 181 26.62 -1.58 21.95
C LYS A 181 26.02 -2.67 21.07
N GLU A 182 26.81 -3.71 20.74
CA GLU A 182 26.33 -4.84 19.95
C GLU A 182 25.24 -5.63 20.69
N ILE A 183 25.42 -5.86 21.99
CA ILE A 183 24.43 -6.56 22.82
C ILE A 183 23.17 -5.71 23.04
N GLU A 184 23.32 -4.39 23.18
CA GLU A 184 22.20 -3.45 23.21
C GLU A 184 21.40 -3.49 21.89
N ALA A 185 22.07 -3.62 20.74
CA ALA A 185 21.40 -3.80 19.46
C ALA A 185 20.63 -5.13 19.38
N VAL A 186 21.20 -6.23 19.88
CA VAL A 186 20.51 -7.53 19.98
C VAL A 186 19.26 -7.43 20.86
N LEU A 187 19.38 -6.82 22.04
CA LEU A 187 18.26 -6.61 22.97
C LEU A 187 17.13 -5.81 22.30
N ARG A 188 17.49 -4.68 21.68
CA ARG A 188 16.55 -3.79 21.01
C ARG A 188 15.82 -4.50 19.86
N ASP A 189 16.54 -5.18 18.98
CA ASP A 189 15.97 -5.83 17.81
C ASP A 189 15.12 -7.06 18.21
N ALA A 190 15.57 -7.86 19.18
CA ALA A 190 14.79 -8.99 19.69
C ALA A 190 13.49 -8.55 20.35
N THR A 191 13.53 -7.49 21.15
CA THR A 191 12.35 -6.89 21.78
C THR A 191 11.37 -6.36 20.73
N ALA A 192 11.89 -5.67 19.70
CA ALA A 192 11.08 -5.16 18.61
C ALA A 192 10.35 -6.29 17.85
N VAL A 193 11.02 -7.40 17.54
CA VAL A 193 10.36 -8.56 16.88
C VAL A 193 9.33 -9.21 17.78
N LEU A 194 9.65 -9.42 19.06
CA LEU A 194 8.71 -9.99 20.02
C LEU A 194 7.46 -9.12 20.20
N ALA A 195 7.64 -7.80 20.20
CA ALA A 195 6.55 -6.85 20.25
C ALA A 195 5.72 -6.85 18.95
N MET A 196 6.34 -6.96 17.78
CA MET A 196 5.63 -7.16 16.50
C MET A 196 4.81 -8.46 16.48
N MET A 197 5.35 -9.54 17.04
CA MET A 197 4.64 -10.82 17.20
C MET A 197 3.44 -10.70 18.15
N ALA A 198 3.48 -9.81 19.14
CA ALA A 198 2.34 -9.50 20.01
C ALA A 198 1.28 -8.59 19.34
N GLY A 199 1.63 -7.91 18.25
CA GLY A 199 0.75 -7.06 17.46
C GLY A 199 1.31 -5.64 17.25
N THR A 200 0.79 -4.92 16.25
CA THR A 200 1.26 -3.55 15.92
C THR A 200 1.08 -2.56 17.06
N SER A 201 0.07 -2.75 17.93
CA SER A 201 -0.14 -1.92 19.13
C SER A 201 0.96 -2.08 20.17
N ALA A 202 1.63 -3.23 20.23
CA ALA A 202 2.70 -3.51 21.18
C ALA A 202 4.10 -3.15 20.65
N ALA A 203 4.26 -3.11 19.31
CA ALA A 203 5.53 -2.92 18.62
C ALA A 203 6.18 -1.52 18.76
N GLY A 204 5.49 -0.56 19.39
CA GLY A 204 5.91 0.83 19.41
C GLY A 204 5.78 1.47 18.02
N SER A 205 6.52 2.56 17.77
CA SER A 205 6.49 3.20 16.46
C SER A 205 7.37 2.50 15.43
N LEU A 206 6.88 2.45 14.19
CA LEU A 206 7.52 1.78 13.06
C LEU A 206 7.57 2.70 11.85
N THR A 207 8.75 2.86 11.24
CA THR A 207 8.84 3.50 9.92
C THR A 207 8.66 2.45 8.82
N ARG A 208 7.64 2.61 7.97
CA ARG A 208 7.39 1.78 6.78
C ARG A 208 8.11 2.33 5.56
N HIS A 209 8.68 1.43 4.78
CA HIS A 209 9.28 1.70 3.48
C HIS A 209 8.45 1.05 2.37
N LEU A 210 7.64 1.84 1.68
CA LEU A 210 6.78 1.38 0.58
C LEU A 210 7.36 1.80 -0.76
N ALA A 211 7.15 0.99 -1.81
CA ALA A 211 7.67 1.26 -3.15
C ALA A 211 6.59 1.02 -4.21
N PHE A 212 6.02 2.10 -4.74
CA PHE A 212 4.93 2.00 -5.72
C PHE A 212 5.45 1.96 -7.16
N PRO A 213 4.78 1.23 -8.07
CA PRO A 213 5.12 1.28 -9.48
C PRO A 213 4.90 2.68 -10.05
N VAL A 214 5.75 3.08 -10.99
CA VAL A 214 5.58 4.32 -11.74
C VAL A 214 5.30 3.99 -13.20
N THR A 215 4.32 4.66 -13.77
CA THR A 215 3.97 4.52 -15.19
C THR A 215 5.11 5.02 -16.08
N ASP A 216 5.29 4.40 -17.25
CA ASP A 216 6.44 4.67 -18.12
C ASP A 216 6.58 6.15 -18.49
N HIS A 217 5.47 6.85 -18.73
CA HIS A 217 5.46 8.27 -19.07
C HIS A 217 5.98 9.19 -17.95
N LEU A 218 5.96 8.77 -16.69
CA LEU A 218 6.49 9.55 -15.56
C LEU A 218 7.95 9.19 -15.20
N THR A 219 8.50 8.16 -15.84
CA THR A 219 9.83 7.63 -15.51
C THR A 219 10.95 8.65 -15.77
N LEU A 220 10.79 9.49 -16.81
CA LEU A 220 11.74 10.55 -17.13
C LEU A 220 11.76 11.64 -16.04
N ALA A 221 10.60 12.17 -15.63
CA ALA A 221 10.53 13.13 -14.53
C ALA A 221 11.09 12.55 -13.21
N LEU A 222 10.84 11.26 -12.94
CA LEU A 222 11.37 10.61 -11.74
C LEU A 222 12.90 10.56 -11.74
N SER A 223 13.53 10.47 -12.91
CA SER A 223 14.99 10.53 -13.01
C SER A 223 15.54 11.94 -12.74
N GLN A 224 14.76 12.99 -13.04
CA GLN A 224 15.15 14.39 -12.82
C GLN A 224 15.04 14.80 -11.35
N THR A 225 14.09 14.24 -10.60
CA THR A 225 13.87 14.53 -9.17
C THR A 225 14.83 13.81 -8.23
N ARG A 226 15.54 12.76 -8.67
CA ARG A 226 16.44 11.94 -7.84
C ARG A 226 17.71 12.63 -7.35
N LYS A 227 17.89 13.93 -7.59
CA LYS A 227 18.93 14.73 -6.92
C LYS A 227 18.47 15.04 -5.49
N SER A 228 18.41 14.01 -4.63
CA SER A 228 18.03 14.18 -3.22
C SER A 228 19.13 14.90 -2.46
N VAL A 229 18.78 16.00 -1.82
CA VAL A 229 19.54 16.51 -0.66
C VAL A 229 19.41 15.47 0.46
N PRO A 230 20.46 15.14 1.22
CA PRO A 230 20.35 14.26 2.38
C PRO A 230 19.31 14.81 3.36
N ASN A 231 18.29 14.02 3.71
CA ASN A 231 17.34 14.41 4.74
C ASN A 231 17.90 13.99 6.11
N PRO A 232 18.23 14.93 7.02
CA PRO A 232 18.76 14.60 8.34
C PRO A 232 17.77 13.84 9.23
N LEU A 233 16.47 13.83 8.89
CA LEU A 233 15.44 13.07 9.60
C LEU A 233 15.41 11.59 9.23
N HIS A 234 16.14 11.16 8.19
CA HIS A 234 16.15 9.76 7.77
C HIS A 234 17.04 8.92 8.68
N SER A 235 16.50 7.81 9.19
CA SER A 235 17.30 6.79 9.88
C SER A 235 18.33 6.16 8.93
N PRO A 236 19.40 5.52 9.46
CA PRO A 236 20.35 4.77 8.64
C PRO A 236 19.68 3.70 7.76
N THR A 237 18.66 3.02 8.30
CA THR A 237 17.85 2.05 7.54
C THR A 237 17.11 2.70 6.38
N THR A 238 16.46 3.84 6.61
CA THR A 238 15.77 4.61 5.56
C THR A 238 16.74 5.07 4.48
N THR A 239 17.90 5.59 4.88
CA THR A 239 18.96 6.03 3.94
C THR A 239 19.44 4.87 3.09
N THR A 240 19.66 3.69 3.69
CA THR A 240 20.08 2.47 3.00
C THR A 240 19.01 1.99 2.01
N PHE A 241 17.73 2.00 2.41
CA PHE A 241 16.61 1.67 1.53
C PHE A 241 16.56 2.59 0.31
N LEU A 242 16.60 3.91 0.52
CA LEU A 242 16.56 4.89 -0.58
C LEU A 242 17.77 4.76 -1.51
N ALA A 243 18.96 4.53 -0.95
CA ALA A 243 20.18 4.27 -1.72
C ALA A 243 20.03 3.01 -2.59
N SER A 244 19.42 1.93 -2.07
CA SER A 244 19.18 0.70 -2.84
C SER A 244 18.27 0.92 -4.06
N LEU A 245 17.38 1.92 -4.03
CA LEU A 245 16.52 2.27 -5.17
C LEU A 245 17.21 3.14 -6.22
N SER A 246 18.34 3.77 -5.86
CA SER A 246 19.13 4.66 -6.71
C SER A 246 20.18 3.93 -7.54
N THR A 247 20.62 2.75 -7.11
CA THR A 247 21.61 1.93 -7.82
C THR A 247 20.95 1.26 -9.03
N SER A 248 21.41 1.63 -10.22
CA SER A 248 21.00 0.98 -11.46
C SER A 248 21.47 -0.49 -11.45
N PRO A 249 20.72 -1.47 -11.97
CA PRO A 249 21.11 -2.89 -11.95
C PRO A 249 22.27 -3.24 -12.91
N THR A 250 23.01 -2.24 -13.42
CA THR A 250 24.22 -2.44 -14.21
C THR A 250 25.45 -2.47 -13.31
N SER A 251 25.60 -3.56 -12.54
CA SER A 251 26.87 -4.27 -12.28
C SER A 251 26.69 -5.20 -11.08
N PRO A 252 27.10 -6.48 -11.16
CA PRO A 252 27.23 -7.29 -9.96
C PRO A 252 28.41 -6.74 -9.17
N ILE A 253 28.16 -6.21 -7.96
CA ILE A 253 29.21 -6.11 -6.95
C ILE A 253 29.53 -7.55 -6.55
N THR A 254 30.41 -8.18 -7.32
CA THR A 254 31.10 -9.40 -6.94
C THR A 254 32.49 -8.98 -6.54
N PHE A 255 32.71 -8.92 -5.23
CA PHE A 255 34.06 -8.93 -4.68
C PHE A 255 34.59 -10.37 -4.79
N ARG A 256 34.94 -10.83 -5.99
CA ARG A 256 35.74 -12.05 -6.20
C ARG A 256 36.63 -11.89 -7.41
N GLN A 257 37.87 -12.31 -7.22
CA GLN A 257 39.02 -12.13 -8.09
C GLN A 257 38.80 -12.69 -9.51
N ARG A 258 39.45 -12.01 -10.47
CA ARG A 258 39.62 -12.39 -11.88
C ARG A 258 39.92 -13.88 -12.06
N LEU A 259 39.10 -14.56 -12.86
CA LEU A 259 39.57 -15.57 -13.81
C LEU A 259 38.80 -15.40 -15.12
N ALA A 260 39.55 -15.33 -16.22
CA ALA A 260 39.04 -15.12 -17.57
C ALA A 260 38.56 -16.44 -18.19
N SER A 261 37.43 -16.43 -18.89
CA SER A 261 37.23 -17.23 -20.12
C SER A 261 35.99 -16.80 -20.91
N SER A 262 36.26 -16.44 -22.16
CA SER A 262 35.52 -16.46 -23.43
C SER A 262 34.12 -15.85 -23.64
N PRO A 263 33.87 -15.26 -24.84
CA PRO A 263 32.70 -14.44 -25.13
C PRO A 263 31.65 -15.23 -25.94
N THR A 264 30.40 -15.28 -25.48
CA THR A 264 29.31 -15.72 -26.38
C THR A 264 27.99 -15.01 -26.08
N ALA A 265 27.45 -14.41 -27.14
CA ALA A 265 26.05 -13.99 -27.36
C ALA A 265 25.46 -12.91 -26.43
N THR A 266 25.69 -11.65 -26.80
CA THR A 266 24.86 -10.50 -26.42
C THR A 266 23.52 -10.54 -27.15
N THR A 267 22.52 -11.19 -26.57
CA THR A 267 21.11 -10.87 -26.85
C THR A 267 20.71 -9.69 -25.96
N SER A 268 20.70 -8.48 -26.53
CA SER A 268 20.22 -7.28 -25.85
C SER A 268 18.69 -7.30 -25.71
N LEU A 269 18.18 -8.10 -24.78
CA LEU A 269 16.85 -7.89 -24.24
C LEU A 269 16.93 -6.63 -23.38
N SER A 270 16.33 -5.54 -23.83
CA SER A 270 16.22 -4.31 -23.05
C SER A 270 15.39 -4.59 -21.79
N ARG A 271 16.09 -4.92 -20.69
CA ARG A 271 15.50 -4.95 -19.36
C ARG A 271 15.05 -3.53 -19.04
N HIS A 272 13.78 -3.24 -19.28
CA HIS A 272 13.14 -2.02 -18.83
C HIS A 272 13.26 -1.99 -17.31
N SER A 273 14.23 -1.24 -16.79
CA SER A 273 14.39 -0.99 -15.36
C SER A 273 13.20 -0.15 -14.92
N LYS A 274 12.11 -0.82 -14.55
CA LYS A 274 10.87 -0.17 -14.10
C LYS A 274 11.19 0.55 -12.79
N ARG A 275 11.04 1.88 -12.80
CA ARG A 275 11.39 2.72 -11.64
C ARG A 275 10.23 2.74 -10.65
N VAL A 276 10.58 2.72 -9.37
CA VAL A 276 9.63 2.72 -8.27
C VAL A 276 9.65 4.07 -7.56
N LEU A 277 8.50 4.44 -6.99
CA LEU A 277 8.30 5.63 -6.19
C LEU A 277 8.32 5.25 -4.70
N PRO A 278 9.38 5.60 -3.95
CA PRO A 278 9.42 5.32 -2.53
C PRO A 278 8.42 6.21 -1.77
N ILE A 279 7.75 5.64 -0.79
CA ILE A 279 6.94 6.35 0.21
C ILE A 279 7.37 5.87 1.60
N LEU A 280 7.62 6.82 2.48
CA LEU A 280 8.00 6.56 3.86
C LEU A 280 6.81 6.88 4.77
N LEU A 281 6.39 5.98 5.65
CA LEU A 281 5.32 6.26 6.60
C LEU A 281 5.80 5.99 8.01
N HIS A 282 5.22 6.67 8.98
CA HIS A 282 5.41 6.41 10.39
C HIS A 282 4.10 5.88 10.96
N ASP A 283 4.11 4.61 11.36
CA ASP A 283 3.04 4.01 12.13
C ASP A 283 3.35 4.24 13.61
N ALA A 284 2.43 4.85 14.34
CA ALA A 284 2.56 5.03 15.79
C ALA A 284 1.79 3.92 16.55
N PRO A 285 2.07 3.71 17.84
CA PRO A 285 1.20 2.91 18.70
C PRO A 285 -0.16 3.61 18.86
N MET A 286 -1.24 2.84 18.80
CA MET A 286 -2.60 3.34 19.07
C MET A 286 -2.77 3.56 20.56
N SER A 287 -3.27 4.74 20.96
CA SER A 287 -3.54 5.06 22.37
C SER A 287 -4.92 4.57 22.81
N ASP A 288 -5.86 4.46 21.88
CA ASP A 288 -7.27 4.10 22.09
C ASP A 288 -7.89 3.54 20.80
N HIS A 289 -9.16 3.16 20.83
CA HIS A 289 -9.88 2.61 19.68
C HIS A 289 -10.21 3.66 18.60
N GLU A 290 -10.08 4.95 18.89
CA GLU A 290 -10.36 6.03 17.94
C GLU A 290 -9.11 6.42 17.14
N SER A 291 -7.92 6.32 17.74
CA SER A 291 -6.61 6.63 17.12
C SER A 291 -6.11 5.61 16.11
N VAL A 292 -6.98 4.74 15.56
CA VAL A 292 -6.61 3.74 14.54
C VAL A 292 -5.95 4.34 13.29
N GLY A 293 -6.19 5.63 13.02
CA GLY A 293 -5.57 6.38 11.92
C GLY A 293 -4.05 6.57 12.03
N VAL A 294 -3.43 6.32 13.20
CA VAL A 294 -1.96 6.38 13.33
C VAL A 294 -1.25 5.18 12.69
N GLN A 295 -1.98 4.17 12.23
CA GLN A 295 -1.46 3.00 11.55
C GLN A 295 -1.88 2.97 10.08
N THR A 296 -1.06 2.35 9.24
CA THR A 296 -1.38 2.20 7.81
C THR A 296 -2.20 0.94 7.55
N TRP A 297 -3.37 1.11 6.94
CA TRP A 297 -4.32 0.01 6.65
C TRP A 297 -4.16 -0.57 5.24
N GLY A 298 -4.51 -1.86 5.07
CA GLY A 298 -4.36 -2.61 3.82
C GLY A 298 -5.08 -1.98 2.62
N SER A 299 -6.29 -1.47 2.86
CA SER A 299 -7.08 -0.71 1.87
C SER A 299 -6.29 0.45 1.26
N ALA A 300 -5.54 1.21 2.08
CA ALA A 300 -4.80 2.38 1.61
C ALA A 300 -3.65 1.95 0.69
N ILE A 301 -2.97 0.86 1.03
CA ILE A 301 -1.90 0.28 0.20
C ILE A 301 -2.46 -0.21 -1.15
N LEU A 302 -3.61 -0.89 -1.12
CA LEU A 302 -4.26 -1.39 -2.33
C LEU A 302 -4.72 -0.23 -3.22
N LEU A 303 -5.39 0.77 -2.67
CA LEU A 303 -5.84 1.95 -3.41
C LEU A 303 -4.66 2.74 -3.98
N ALA A 304 -3.61 2.95 -3.18
CA ALA A 304 -2.37 3.58 -3.60
C ALA A 304 -1.76 2.87 -4.82
N ARG A 305 -1.65 1.54 -4.77
CA ARG A 305 -1.14 0.74 -5.89
C ARG A 305 -1.98 0.95 -7.16
N GLN A 306 -3.30 0.92 -7.03
CA GLN A 306 -4.20 1.05 -8.17
C GLN A 306 -4.10 2.45 -8.82
N ILE A 307 -4.02 3.51 -8.01
CA ILE A 307 -3.79 4.89 -8.47
C ILE A 307 -2.42 5.00 -9.16
N ALA A 308 -1.37 4.45 -8.55
CA ALA A 308 -0.01 4.52 -9.09
C ALA A 308 0.11 3.85 -10.48
N LEU A 309 -0.61 2.74 -10.67
CA LEU A 309 -0.65 2.01 -11.94
C LEU A 309 -1.50 2.73 -13.01
N ASN A 310 -2.58 3.40 -12.62
CA ASN A 310 -3.56 3.96 -13.57
C ASN A 310 -4.05 5.37 -13.16
N PRO A 311 -3.18 6.38 -13.00
CA PRO A 311 -3.55 7.65 -12.39
C PRO A 311 -4.69 8.39 -13.14
N PHE A 312 -4.76 8.28 -14.47
CA PHE A 312 -5.85 8.85 -15.28
C PHE A 312 -7.22 8.25 -14.97
N LYS A 313 -7.30 6.91 -14.83
CA LYS A 313 -8.55 6.19 -14.57
C LYS A 313 -9.15 6.56 -13.22
N TYR A 314 -8.34 7.07 -12.30
CA TYR A 314 -8.69 7.37 -10.93
C TYR A 314 -8.86 8.88 -10.73
N GLY A 315 -8.93 9.64 -11.82
CA GLY A 315 -9.15 11.09 -11.81
C GLY A 315 -7.96 11.93 -11.35
N LEU A 316 -6.79 11.35 -11.10
CA LEU A 316 -5.64 12.10 -10.57
C LEU A 316 -5.08 13.12 -11.57
N PHE A 317 -5.09 12.76 -12.86
CA PHE A 317 -4.62 13.62 -13.96
C PHE A 317 -5.77 14.12 -14.83
N LEU A 318 -6.94 14.36 -14.24
CA LEU A 318 -8.09 14.96 -14.91
C LEU A 318 -7.69 16.31 -15.52
N ASP A 319 -7.82 16.44 -16.84
CA ASP A 319 -7.78 17.71 -17.52
C ASP A 319 -9.16 18.35 -17.36
N SER A 320 -9.34 19.12 -16.29
CA SER A 320 -10.63 19.70 -15.93
C SER A 320 -11.02 20.87 -16.83
N GLY A 321 -10.18 21.25 -17.81
CA GLY A 321 -10.36 22.47 -18.62
C GLY A 321 -10.29 23.77 -17.80
N LEU A 322 -10.02 23.66 -16.50
CA LEU A 322 -9.82 24.78 -15.61
C LEU A 322 -8.37 25.24 -15.73
N ASN A 323 -8.14 26.56 -15.74
CA ASN A 323 -6.80 27.16 -15.71
C ASN A 323 -6.13 27.01 -14.32
N ARG A 324 -6.18 25.82 -13.71
CA ARG A 324 -5.55 25.48 -12.42
C ARG A 324 -5.09 24.03 -12.39
N GLY A 325 -4.15 23.72 -11.49
CA GLY A 325 -3.75 22.34 -11.24
C GLY A 325 -4.86 21.48 -10.59
N PRO A 326 -4.70 20.15 -10.58
CA PRO A 326 -5.65 19.24 -9.94
C PRO A 326 -5.77 19.49 -8.43
N ARG A 327 -6.97 19.31 -7.87
CA ARG A 327 -7.23 19.41 -6.43
C ARG A 327 -7.68 18.06 -5.89
N VAL A 328 -6.90 17.49 -4.97
CA VAL A 328 -7.15 16.18 -4.35
C VAL A 328 -7.44 16.35 -2.86
N LEU A 329 -8.45 15.66 -2.36
CA LEU A 329 -8.81 15.59 -0.96
C LEU A 329 -8.78 14.13 -0.49
N GLU A 330 -8.12 13.85 0.62
CA GLU A 330 -8.23 12.57 1.32
C GLU A 330 -9.02 12.77 2.61
N LEU A 331 -10.15 12.06 2.74
CA LEU A 331 -10.99 12.02 3.94
C LEU A 331 -10.55 10.86 4.81
N GLY A 332 -10.26 11.12 6.10
CA GLY A 332 -9.80 10.08 7.02
C GLY A 332 -8.43 9.56 6.58
N ALA A 333 -7.48 10.47 6.37
CA ALA A 333 -6.20 10.18 5.76
C ALA A 333 -5.32 9.24 6.58
N GLY A 334 -5.51 9.18 7.90
CA GLY A 334 -4.65 8.38 8.78
C GLY A 334 -3.17 8.77 8.62
N THR A 335 -2.34 7.84 8.12
CA THR A 335 -0.92 8.09 7.82
C THR A 335 -0.67 8.91 6.55
N GLY A 336 -1.70 9.19 5.75
CA GLY A 336 -1.64 10.05 4.56
C GLY A 336 -1.01 9.39 3.34
N LEU A 337 -0.99 8.06 3.29
CA LEU A 337 -0.39 7.31 2.19
C LEU A 337 -0.92 7.76 0.81
N LEU A 338 -2.24 7.92 0.66
CA LEU A 338 -2.80 8.29 -0.64
C LEU A 338 -2.46 9.73 -0.99
N SER A 339 -2.52 10.65 -0.03
CA SER A 339 -2.13 12.05 -0.22
C SER A 339 -0.67 12.20 -0.62
N ILE A 340 0.24 11.51 0.07
CA ILE A 340 1.68 11.52 -0.24
C ILE A 340 1.93 10.94 -1.63
N LEU A 341 1.28 9.81 -1.97
CA LEU A 341 1.38 9.22 -3.31
C LEU A 341 0.89 10.19 -4.38
N CYS A 342 -0.33 10.73 -4.22
CA CYS A 342 -0.94 11.64 -5.18
C CYS A 342 -0.07 12.87 -5.40
N ARG A 343 0.46 13.47 -4.34
CA ARG A 343 1.39 14.60 -4.42
C ARG A 343 2.61 14.27 -5.26
N LYS A 344 3.29 13.17 -4.98
CA LYS A 344 4.48 12.76 -5.74
C LYS A 344 4.14 12.49 -7.21
N LEU A 345 3.02 11.84 -7.51
CA LEU A 345 2.60 11.58 -8.89
C LEU A 345 2.24 12.88 -9.64
N LEU A 346 1.58 13.82 -8.97
CA LEU A 346 1.26 15.15 -9.52
C LEU A 346 2.52 15.96 -9.81
N ASP A 347 3.50 15.95 -8.91
CA ASP A 347 4.81 16.58 -9.14
C ASP A 347 5.50 16.01 -10.38
N LEU A 348 5.52 14.68 -10.53
CA LEU A 348 6.10 14.04 -11.71
C LEU A 348 5.36 14.42 -13.00
N ASN A 349 4.02 14.44 -12.97
CA ASN A 349 3.22 14.80 -14.12
C ASN A 349 3.39 16.28 -14.50
N ALA A 350 3.47 17.17 -13.52
CA ALA A 350 3.74 18.59 -13.72
C ALA A 350 5.10 18.85 -14.36
N ILE A 351 6.15 18.16 -13.90
CA ILE A 351 7.47 18.21 -14.54
C ILE A 351 7.38 17.75 -16.00
N MET A 352 6.61 16.68 -16.28
CA MET A 352 6.51 16.16 -17.64
C MET A 352 5.72 17.05 -18.59
N ARG A 353 4.66 17.69 -18.10
CA ARG A 353 3.76 18.51 -18.92
C ARG A 353 4.09 20.00 -18.88
N GLY A 354 4.95 20.45 -17.97
CA GLY A 354 5.18 21.86 -17.70
C GLY A 354 3.95 22.57 -17.14
N THR A 355 3.11 21.85 -16.37
CA THR A 355 1.85 22.35 -15.83
C THR A 355 1.94 22.61 -14.32
N ASP A 356 0.92 23.23 -13.75
CA ASP A 356 0.78 23.37 -12.31
C ASP A 356 0.57 21.98 -11.66
N PRO A 357 1.32 21.62 -10.60
CA PRO A 357 1.14 20.33 -9.93
C PRO A 357 -0.09 20.30 -9.01
N GLY A 358 -0.75 21.43 -8.76
CA GLY A 358 -1.99 21.50 -8.01
C GLY A 358 -1.84 21.30 -6.50
N LEU A 359 -2.94 20.90 -5.86
CA LEU A 359 -3.15 20.84 -4.42
C LEU A 359 -3.54 19.43 -3.97
N VAL A 360 -2.97 18.98 -2.87
CA VAL A 360 -3.42 17.82 -2.11
C VAL A 360 -3.72 18.26 -0.68
N VAL A 361 -4.90 17.92 -0.15
CA VAL A 361 -5.24 18.14 1.26
C VAL A 361 -5.55 16.80 1.91
N ALA A 362 -4.75 16.43 2.90
CA ALA A 362 -4.93 15.25 3.75
C ALA A 362 -5.69 15.66 5.00
N THR A 363 -6.84 15.02 5.26
CA THR A 363 -7.70 15.42 6.38
C THR A 363 -7.99 14.29 7.34
N ASP A 364 -8.02 14.64 8.63
CA ASP A 364 -8.46 13.78 9.72
C ASP A 364 -9.02 14.66 10.86
N PHE A 365 -9.64 14.08 11.89
CA PHE A 365 -10.25 14.87 12.98
C PHE A 365 -9.48 14.76 14.30
N LEU A 366 -8.77 13.65 14.52
CA LEU A 366 -8.08 13.37 15.78
C LEU A 366 -6.71 14.06 15.82
N PRO A 367 -6.41 14.89 16.84
CA PRO A 367 -5.12 15.57 16.95
C PRO A 367 -3.92 14.63 16.88
N SER A 368 -3.96 13.47 17.55
CA SER A 368 -2.88 12.48 17.52
C SER A 368 -2.64 11.87 16.14
N VAL A 369 -3.70 11.71 15.34
CA VAL A 369 -3.59 11.24 13.95
C VAL A 369 -3.01 12.33 13.07
N LEU A 370 -3.44 13.58 13.24
CA LEU A 370 -2.90 14.74 12.50
C LEU A 370 -1.39 14.97 12.80
N ASP A 371 -0.97 14.82 14.07
CA ASP A 371 0.43 14.90 14.45
C ASP A 371 1.26 13.79 13.78
N ASN A 372 0.73 12.56 13.76
CA ASN A 372 1.39 11.43 13.09
C ASN A 372 1.44 11.60 11.56
N LEU A 373 0.36 12.11 10.96
CA LEU A 373 0.26 12.45 9.55
C LEU A 373 1.31 13.50 9.16
N LYS A 374 1.56 14.49 10.02
CA LYS A 374 2.62 15.48 9.82
C LYS A 374 4.00 14.85 9.73
N ILE A 375 4.31 13.89 10.60
CA ILE A 375 5.57 13.12 10.53
C ILE A 375 5.68 12.40 9.18
N CYS A 376 4.60 11.74 8.73
CA CYS A 376 4.58 11.02 7.46
C CYS A 376 4.81 11.96 6.26
N VAL A 377 4.16 13.12 6.25
CA VAL A 377 4.35 14.14 5.20
C VAL A 377 5.80 14.64 5.20
N ASP A 378 6.35 15.01 6.36
CA ASP A 378 7.72 15.55 6.48
C ASP A 378 8.80 14.52 6.09
N LEU A 379 8.57 13.22 6.32
CA LEU A 379 9.48 12.17 5.88
C LEU A 379 9.65 12.13 4.36
N ASN A 380 8.59 12.50 3.61
CA ASN A 380 8.55 12.46 2.16
C ASN A 380 8.82 13.81 1.49
N PHE A 381 8.51 14.89 2.19
CA PHE A 381 8.67 16.27 1.75
C PHE A 381 9.32 17.03 2.93
N PRO A 382 10.64 16.99 3.08
CA PRO A 382 11.29 17.65 4.21
C PRO A 382 11.08 19.17 4.13
N PRO A 383 10.76 19.84 5.25
CA PRO A 383 10.67 21.30 5.30
C PRO A 383 12.02 21.93 4.96
N VAL A 384 12.00 22.98 4.14
CA VAL A 384 13.21 23.71 3.74
C VAL A 384 13.53 24.73 4.84
N ARG A 385 14.75 24.69 5.40
CA ARG A 385 15.18 25.72 6.35
C ARG A 385 15.79 26.89 5.58
N THR A 386 15.11 28.04 5.57
CA THR A 386 15.75 29.32 5.20
C THR A 386 16.25 30.03 6.46
N GLN A 387 17.14 31.02 6.31
CA GLN A 387 17.82 31.70 7.44
C GLN A 387 16.86 32.44 8.40
N SER A 388 15.59 32.60 8.06
CA SER A 388 14.62 33.35 8.88
C SER A 388 13.34 32.59 9.24
N GLU A 389 12.98 31.47 8.60
CA GLU A 389 11.75 30.71 8.90
C GLU A 389 11.87 29.24 8.43
N ILE A 390 11.16 28.32 9.10
CA ILE A 390 11.00 26.94 8.62
C ILE A 390 9.93 26.98 7.52
N GLU A 391 10.31 26.86 6.24
CA GLU A 391 9.34 26.63 5.18
C GLU A 391 8.77 25.23 5.40
N THR A 392 7.51 25.19 5.83
CA THR A 392 6.72 23.97 5.86
C THR A 392 6.54 23.42 4.44
N THR A 393 6.05 22.19 4.31
CA THR A 393 5.71 21.57 3.01
C THR A 393 4.63 22.34 2.22
N HIS A 394 4.03 23.34 2.85
CA HIS A 394 3.04 24.24 2.29
C HIS A 394 3.72 25.29 1.40
N ILE A 395 3.70 25.05 0.08
CA ILE A 395 4.27 25.99 -0.91
C ILE A 395 3.36 27.24 -1.05
N ALA A 396 2.05 27.03 -1.11
CA ALA A 396 1.01 28.07 -1.13
C ALA A 396 -0.33 27.44 -0.73
N ARG A 397 -1.36 28.21 -0.38
CA ARG A 397 -2.67 27.63 0.02
C ARG A 397 -3.31 26.77 -1.08
N ASP A 398 -3.11 27.16 -2.32
CA ASP A 398 -3.67 26.51 -3.51
C ASP A 398 -2.73 25.47 -4.14
N LYS A 399 -1.57 25.19 -3.51
CA LYS A 399 -0.53 24.29 -4.06
C LYS A 399 0.18 23.46 -3.00
N GLY A 400 0.76 22.35 -3.40
CA GLY A 400 1.55 21.49 -2.52
C GLY A 400 0.71 20.42 -1.83
N ILE A 401 1.14 20.02 -0.64
CA ILE A 401 0.43 19.07 0.23
C ILE A 401 0.14 19.75 1.57
N HIS A 402 -1.11 19.70 1.99
CA HIS A 402 -1.58 20.31 3.22
C HIS A 402 -2.22 19.28 4.13
N ILE A 403 -2.10 19.52 5.43
CA ILE A 403 -2.81 18.77 6.47
C ILE A 403 -3.83 19.74 7.03
N ALA A 404 -5.06 19.28 7.18
CA ALA A 404 -6.12 20.09 7.77
C ALA A 404 -7.00 19.22 8.64
N LYS A 405 -7.37 19.75 9.81
CA LYS A 405 -8.44 19.16 10.59
C LYS A 405 -9.75 19.20 9.80
N LEU A 406 -10.42 18.04 9.72
CA LEU A 406 -11.80 17.94 9.30
C LEU A 406 -12.60 16.97 10.13
N ASP A 407 -13.68 17.44 10.76
CA ASP A 407 -14.67 16.60 11.45
C ASP A 407 -15.95 16.49 10.60
N TRP A 408 -16.21 15.31 10.04
CA TRP A 408 -17.36 15.09 9.15
C TRP A 408 -18.70 15.42 9.81
N SER A 409 -18.81 15.29 11.14
CA SER A 409 -20.05 15.51 11.87
C SER A 409 -20.42 16.99 12.01
N THR A 410 -19.44 17.89 11.99
CA THR A 410 -19.64 19.33 12.19
C THR A 410 -19.31 20.17 10.96
N PHE A 411 -18.52 19.63 10.02
CA PHE A 411 -18.07 20.35 8.82
C PHE A 411 -19.21 20.98 8.00
N PRO A 412 -20.30 20.27 7.63
CA PRO A 412 -21.36 20.88 6.84
C PRO A 412 -21.97 22.10 7.52
N GLU A 413 -22.31 22.02 8.81
CA GLU A 413 -22.90 23.14 9.55
C GLU A 413 -21.93 24.32 9.69
N ASN A 414 -20.65 24.03 9.94
CA ASN A 414 -19.60 25.05 10.04
C ASN A 414 -19.38 25.80 8.72
N LEU A 415 -19.50 25.11 7.58
CA LEU A 415 -19.40 25.70 6.26
C LEU A 415 -20.52 26.72 6.00
N PHE A 416 -21.76 26.44 6.44
CA PHE A 416 -22.92 27.34 6.27
C PHE A 416 -22.91 28.52 7.22
N ASN A 417 -22.69 28.24 8.51
CA ASN A 417 -22.95 29.24 9.54
C ASN A 417 -21.75 30.15 9.81
N GLY A 418 -20.57 29.81 9.29
CA GLY A 418 -19.32 30.55 9.51
C GLY A 418 -18.89 30.66 10.97
N ALA A 419 -19.61 30.00 11.89
CA ALA A 419 -19.57 30.25 13.33
C ALA A 419 -18.33 29.68 14.04
N ASN A 420 -17.47 28.92 13.34
CA ASN A 420 -16.23 28.37 13.88
C ASN A 420 -15.20 28.08 12.76
N ARG A 421 -14.99 29.02 11.82
CA ARG A 421 -14.00 28.81 10.73
C ARG A 421 -12.59 28.47 11.25
N ASP A 422 -12.23 28.97 12.42
CA ASP A 422 -10.90 28.74 13.02
C ASP A 422 -10.72 27.32 13.59
N LYS A 423 -11.80 26.54 13.79
CA LYS A 423 -11.72 25.17 14.32
C LYS A 423 -11.78 24.09 13.24
N GLU A 424 -12.19 24.46 12.03
CA GLU A 424 -12.44 23.58 10.89
C GLU A 424 -11.53 24.01 9.72
N GLU A 425 -10.25 23.68 9.84
CA GLU A 425 -9.16 24.17 8.99
C GLU A 425 -9.42 23.91 7.50
N MET A 426 -10.06 22.78 7.18
CA MET A 426 -10.38 22.39 5.82
C MET A 426 -11.28 23.39 5.07
N SER A 427 -12.13 24.14 5.80
CA SER A 427 -13.01 25.16 5.21
C SER A 427 -12.24 26.24 4.44
N SER A 428 -11.00 26.53 4.85
CA SER A 428 -10.17 27.55 4.21
C SER A 428 -9.81 27.19 2.76
N PHE A 429 -9.67 25.89 2.46
CA PHE A 429 -9.31 25.42 1.12
C PHE A 429 -10.49 25.49 0.15
N MET A 430 -11.73 25.51 0.63
CA MET A 430 -12.92 25.62 -0.23
C MET A 430 -13.06 26.96 -0.94
N ALA A 431 -12.40 28.01 -0.45
CA ALA A 431 -12.41 29.32 -1.08
C ALA A 431 -11.74 29.35 -2.46
N ASP A 432 -10.88 28.38 -2.78
CA ASP A 432 -10.23 28.23 -4.10
C ASP A 432 -10.99 27.24 -5.01
N GLY A 433 -12.18 26.80 -4.57
CA GLY A 433 -13.07 25.91 -5.29
C GLY A 433 -13.02 24.44 -4.83
N PRO A 434 -13.92 23.61 -5.40
CA PRO A 434 -14.09 22.22 -5.02
C PRO A 434 -12.95 21.32 -5.55
N PHE A 435 -12.96 20.07 -5.13
CA PHE A 435 -11.96 19.05 -5.42
C PHE A 435 -12.32 18.19 -6.64
N ASP A 436 -11.31 17.91 -7.46
CA ASP A 436 -11.41 17.07 -8.65
C ASP A 436 -11.42 15.59 -8.30
N LEU A 437 -10.70 15.23 -7.22
CA LEU A 437 -10.59 13.88 -6.71
C LEU A 437 -10.76 13.87 -5.19
N ILE A 438 -11.64 13.00 -4.69
CA ILE A 438 -11.75 12.69 -3.26
C ILE A 438 -11.41 11.20 -3.06
N LEU A 439 -10.69 10.89 -1.99
CA LEU A 439 -10.31 9.54 -1.62
C LEU A 439 -10.74 9.26 -0.18
N ALA A 440 -11.29 8.07 0.07
CA ALA A 440 -11.57 7.53 1.39
C ALA A 440 -11.21 6.04 1.40
N SER A 441 -10.37 5.62 2.33
CA SER A 441 -9.89 4.24 2.42
C SER A 441 -10.09 3.71 3.83
N ASP A 442 -10.95 2.71 3.98
CA ASP A 442 -11.30 2.08 5.26
C ASP A 442 -11.90 3.05 6.30
N CYS A 443 -12.66 4.05 5.82
CA CYS A 443 -13.23 5.11 6.65
C CYS A 443 -14.59 4.75 7.29
N VAL A 444 -15.23 3.67 6.84
CA VAL A 444 -16.60 3.29 7.24
C VAL A 444 -16.55 2.07 8.14
N TYR A 445 -16.38 2.32 9.44
CA TYR A 445 -16.37 1.31 10.50
C TYR A 445 -17.53 1.52 11.51
N ASN A 446 -18.47 2.40 11.16
CA ASN A 446 -19.76 2.59 11.80
C ASN A 446 -20.78 2.95 10.72
N GLU A 447 -22.03 2.46 10.85
CA GLU A 447 -23.10 2.69 9.87
C GLU A 447 -23.38 4.17 9.56
N SER A 448 -23.10 5.07 10.52
CA SER A 448 -23.32 6.51 10.34
C SER A 448 -22.28 7.16 9.42
N HIS A 449 -21.09 6.57 9.26
CA HIS A 449 -19.97 7.20 8.54
C HIS A 449 -20.26 7.39 7.06
N ALA A 450 -20.94 6.45 6.41
CA ALA A 450 -21.29 6.61 5.00
C ALA A 450 -22.17 7.85 4.75
N LYS A 451 -23.11 8.13 5.67
CA LYS A 451 -23.92 9.34 5.64
C LYS A 451 -23.05 10.59 5.80
N LEU A 452 -22.15 10.60 6.78
CA LEU A 452 -21.26 11.73 7.05
C LEU A 452 -20.32 12.02 5.87
N LEU A 453 -19.76 10.98 5.25
CA LEU A 453 -18.96 11.11 4.03
C LEU A 453 -19.77 11.74 2.89
N ARG A 454 -21.04 11.34 2.70
CA ARG A 454 -21.92 11.97 1.69
C ARG A 454 -22.20 13.43 2.02
N ASP A 455 -22.47 13.72 3.29
CA ASP A 455 -22.76 15.07 3.77
C ASP A 455 -21.58 16.02 3.53
N VAL A 456 -20.34 15.54 3.63
CA VAL A 456 -19.12 16.28 3.25
C VAL A 456 -18.97 16.34 1.73
N ALA A 457 -18.96 15.19 1.05
CA ALA A 457 -18.66 15.07 -0.38
C ALA A 457 -19.54 15.98 -1.26
N ARG A 458 -20.83 16.11 -0.94
CA ARG A 458 -21.76 16.96 -1.72
C ARG A 458 -21.39 18.45 -1.71
N TRP A 459 -20.58 18.90 -0.75
CA TRP A 459 -20.12 20.28 -0.64
C TRP A 459 -18.72 20.51 -1.17
N VAL A 460 -17.91 19.45 -1.27
CA VAL A 460 -16.50 19.56 -1.63
C VAL A 460 -16.16 18.98 -3.00
N LEU A 461 -17.01 18.12 -3.59
CA LEU A 461 -16.76 17.50 -4.89
C LEU A 461 -17.12 18.43 -6.05
N ARG A 462 -16.22 18.58 -7.02
CA ARG A 462 -16.43 19.46 -8.19
C ARG A 462 -17.62 19.03 -9.02
N LEU A 463 -18.49 19.98 -9.37
CA LEU A 463 -19.60 19.76 -10.31
C LEU A 463 -19.11 19.59 -11.75
N PRO A 464 -19.84 18.84 -12.59
CA PRO A 464 -19.62 18.84 -14.03
C PRO A 464 -19.84 20.24 -14.65
N GLN A 465 -18.96 20.61 -15.59
CA GLN A 465 -18.98 21.84 -16.35
C GLN A 465 -19.11 21.55 -17.85
N GLY A 466 -20.32 21.69 -18.38
CA GLY A 466 -20.60 21.54 -19.81
C GLY A 466 -20.62 20.09 -20.31
N ASP A 467 -20.73 19.95 -21.63
CA ASP A 467 -20.92 18.65 -22.28
C ASP A 467 -19.63 17.82 -22.25
N GLY A 468 -19.71 16.61 -21.70
CA GLY A 468 -18.61 15.64 -21.64
C GLY A 468 -17.75 15.69 -20.38
N ASP A 469 -17.88 16.72 -19.54
CA ASP A 469 -17.25 16.75 -18.21
C ASP A 469 -18.12 15.99 -17.21
N ILE A 470 -17.54 14.96 -16.59
CA ILE A 470 -18.22 14.10 -15.61
C ILE A 470 -18.15 14.66 -14.17
N GLY A 471 -17.55 15.82 -13.99
CA GLY A 471 -17.29 16.41 -12.68
C GLY A 471 -16.13 15.74 -11.95
N GLY A 472 -16.01 16.04 -10.65
CA GLY A 472 -15.06 15.35 -9.77
C GLY A 472 -15.44 13.89 -9.55
N THR A 473 -14.48 13.11 -9.08
CA THR A 473 -14.67 11.69 -8.72
C THR A 473 -14.33 11.45 -7.25
N PHE A 474 -15.14 10.65 -6.56
CA PHE A 474 -14.89 10.23 -5.18
C PHE A 474 -14.74 8.71 -5.13
N HIS A 475 -13.59 8.23 -4.64
CA HIS A 475 -13.33 6.80 -4.47
C HIS A 475 -13.43 6.39 -3.00
N ILE A 476 -14.24 5.38 -2.74
CA ILE A 476 -14.34 4.71 -1.42
C ILE A 476 -13.87 3.28 -1.61
N LEU A 477 -12.93 2.84 -0.77
CA LEU A 477 -12.47 1.45 -0.72
C LEU A 477 -12.61 0.93 0.72
N SER A 478 -13.33 -0.17 0.90
CA SER A 478 -13.51 -0.81 2.20
C SER A 478 -13.22 -2.31 2.13
N PRO A 479 -12.55 -2.89 3.14
CA PRO A 479 -12.27 -4.31 3.19
C PRO A 479 -13.54 -5.12 3.51
N LEU A 480 -13.58 -6.35 3.00
CA LEU A 480 -14.59 -7.33 3.35
C LEU A 480 -14.22 -7.98 4.68
N ARG A 481 -14.96 -7.62 5.73
CA ARG A 481 -14.82 -8.20 7.07
C ARG A 481 -16.14 -8.83 7.49
N PRO A 482 -16.17 -10.09 7.98
CA PRO A 482 -17.41 -10.78 8.34
C PRO A 482 -18.33 -10.02 9.30
N THR A 483 -17.75 -9.24 10.22
CA THR A 483 -18.50 -8.51 11.25
C THR A 483 -18.89 -7.09 10.86
N PHE A 484 -18.51 -6.62 9.66
CA PHE A 484 -18.73 -5.22 9.22
C PHE A 484 -19.73 -5.11 8.06
N GLN A 485 -20.61 -6.10 7.92
CA GLN A 485 -21.62 -6.10 6.86
C GLN A 485 -22.57 -4.87 6.94
N PRO A 486 -23.09 -4.47 8.11
CA PRO A 486 -23.95 -3.28 8.22
C PRO A 486 -23.27 -1.99 7.73
N GLU A 487 -21.99 -1.83 8.04
CA GLU A 487 -21.16 -0.70 7.62
C GLU A 487 -21.02 -0.65 6.10
N LEU A 488 -20.76 -1.79 5.45
CA LEU A 488 -20.68 -1.85 3.99
C LEU A 488 -22.04 -1.58 3.33
N GLU A 489 -23.13 -2.12 3.89
CA GLU A 489 -24.49 -1.85 3.42
C GLU A 489 -24.89 -0.38 3.59
N SER A 490 -24.36 0.30 4.62
CA SER A 490 -24.56 1.74 4.81
C SER A 490 -23.98 2.55 3.64
N ILE A 491 -22.87 2.11 3.03
CA ILE A 491 -22.29 2.75 1.84
C ILE A 491 -23.26 2.60 0.67
N ASP A 492 -23.81 1.41 0.44
CA ASP A 492 -24.77 1.18 -0.65
C ASP A 492 -26.06 2.01 -0.45
N LYS A 493 -26.52 2.13 0.79
CA LYS A 493 -27.68 2.95 1.16
C LYS A 493 -27.44 4.44 0.90
N HIS A 494 -26.27 4.94 1.28
CA HIS A 494 -25.95 6.36 1.18
C HIS A 494 -25.34 6.76 -0.16
N PHE A 495 -24.80 5.83 -0.94
CA PHE A 495 -24.33 6.05 -2.30
C PHE A 495 -24.96 4.99 -3.21
N PRO A 496 -26.27 5.09 -3.50
CA PRO A 496 -26.89 4.15 -4.42
C PRO A 496 -26.39 4.41 -5.86
N PRO A 497 -26.55 3.44 -6.79
CA PRO A 497 -26.23 3.65 -8.20
C PRO A 497 -26.95 4.87 -8.78
N LEU A 498 -26.28 5.67 -9.61
CA LEU A 498 -26.90 6.86 -10.23
C LEU A 498 -28.18 6.52 -11.02
N SER A 499 -28.25 5.32 -11.58
CA SER A 499 -29.42 4.79 -12.29
C SER A 499 -30.65 4.58 -11.41
N SER A 500 -30.51 4.56 -10.08
CA SER A 500 -31.64 4.41 -9.16
C SER A 500 -32.39 5.71 -8.91
N PHE A 501 -31.83 6.85 -9.30
CA PHE A 501 -32.48 8.15 -9.13
C PHE A 501 -33.42 8.48 -10.30
N THR A 502 -34.41 9.34 -10.05
CA THR A 502 -35.26 9.93 -11.11
C THR A 502 -34.37 10.54 -12.21
N PRO A 503 -34.64 10.35 -13.52
CA PRO A 503 -33.75 10.83 -14.58
C PRO A 503 -33.29 12.28 -14.43
N LEU A 504 -32.01 12.57 -14.71
CA LEU A 504 -31.42 13.90 -14.53
C LEU A 504 -32.20 15.00 -15.25
N ALA A 505 -32.72 14.73 -16.46
CA ALA A 505 -33.52 15.70 -17.21
C ALA A 505 -34.78 16.17 -16.45
N GLU A 506 -35.46 15.25 -15.75
CA GLU A 506 -36.63 15.57 -14.94
C GLU A 506 -36.25 16.38 -13.69
N ARG A 507 -35.13 16.01 -13.04
CA ARG A 507 -34.62 16.73 -11.86
C ARG A 507 -34.14 18.13 -12.22
N MET A 508 -33.47 18.29 -13.37
CA MET A 508 -33.09 19.60 -13.91
C MET A 508 -34.31 20.45 -14.24
N SER A 509 -35.35 19.86 -14.85
CA SER A 509 -36.60 20.57 -15.11
C SER A 509 -37.24 21.04 -13.80
N ALA A 510 -37.26 20.19 -12.77
CA ALA A 510 -37.81 20.51 -11.47
C ALA A 510 -36.99 21.55 -10.70
N ALA A 511 -35.66 21.61 -10.89
CA ALA A 511 -34.80 22.62 -10.30
C ALA A 511 -35.01 24.03 -10.92
N ASN A 512 -35.40 24.08 -12.20
CA ASN A 512 -35.72 25.33 -12.90
C ASN A 512 -37.15 25.83 -12.64
N ASP A 513 -38.04 24.96 -12.17
CA ASP A 513 -39.42 25.31 -11.86
C ASP A 513 -39.51 25.83 -10.41
N ALA A 514 -39.66 27.15 -10.26
CA ALA A 514 -39.74 27.83 -8.95
C ALA A 514 -41.05 27.58 -8.18
N SER A 515 -41.81 26.54 -8.55
CA SER A 515 -43.05 26.18 -7.87
C SER A 515 -42.78 25.65 -6.46
N TYR A 516 -43.70 25.98 -5.55
CA TYR A 516 -43.59 25.60 -4.15
C TYR A 516 -43.78 24.08 -4.02
N GLN A 517 -42.71 23.39 -3.58
CA GLN A 517 -42.62 21.95 -3.25
C GLN A 517 -42.19 21.00 -4.39
N THR A 518 -40.94 21.12 -4.84
CA THR A 518 -40.26 20.04 -5.56
C THR A 518 -40.19 18.77 -4.69
N PRO A 519 -40.68 17.61 -5.16
CA PRO A 519 -40.55 16.36 -4.41
C PRO A 519 -39.08 16.02 -4.10
N SER A 520 -38.80 15.44 -2.92
CA SER A 520 -37.43 15.19 -2.45
C SER A 520 -36.59 14.29 -3.38
N ASN A 521 -37.23 13.41 -4.15
CA ASN A 521 -36.55 12.60 -5.16
C ASN A 521 -36.06 13.43 -6.37
N HIS A 522 -36.68 14.57 -6.65
CA HIS A 522 -36.36 15.47 -7.76
C HIS A 522 -35.37 16.58 -7.38
N GLN A 523 -35.20 16.86 -6.09
CA GLN A 523 -34.29 17.90 -5.60
C GLN A 523 -32.82 17.43 -5.70
N GLY A 524 -31.92 18.28 -6.21
CA GLY A 524 -30.47 18.04 -6.14
C GLY A 524 -29.93 18.16 -4.71
N GLU A 525 -28.63 18.02 -4.52
CA GLU A 525 -28.00 18.14 -3.20
C GLU A 525 -26.67 18.88 -3.22
N GLY A 526 -26.30 19.48 -2.09
CA GLY A 526 -25.03 20.16 -1.94
C GLY A 526 -24.81 21.24 -2.99
N LEU A 527 -23.62 21.28 -3.58
CA LEU A 527 -23.32 22.14 -4.74
C LEU A 527 -24.23 21.85 -5.95
N GLY A 528 -24.75 20.63 -6.05
CA GLY A 528 -25.59 20.16 -7.15
C GLY A 528 -27.06 20.57 -7.05
N LEU A 529 -27.46 21.29 -6.00
CA LEU A 529 -28.85 21.64 -5.71
C LEU A 529 -29.55 22.35 -6.88
N GLU A 530 -28.94 23.41 -7.41
CA GLU A 530 -29.48 24.22 -8.50
C GLU A 530 -29.51 23.50 -9.86
N LYS A 531 -28.80 22.37 -9.97
CA LYS A 531 -28.69 21.57 -11.20
C LYS A 531 -29.45 20.24 -11.10
N GLY A 532 -30.17 19.98 -10.00
CA GLY A 532 -30.83 18.69 -9.79
C GLY A 532 -29.86 17.49 -9.70
N LEU A 533 -28.58 17.74 -9.41
CA LEU A 533 -27.53 16.71 -9.37
C LEU A 533 -27.51 16.03 -7.99
N LYS A 534 -27.29 14.71 -8.00
CA LYS A 534 -27.10 13.90 -6.80
C LYS A 534 -25.78 13.14 -6.85
N LEU A 535 -25.20 12.85 -5.68
CA LEU A 535 -24.10 11.91 -5.58
C LEU A 535 -24.64 10.49 -5.61
N GLY A 536 -24.02 9.67 -6.44
CA GLY A 536 -24.28 8.24 -6.50
C GLY A 536 -23.12 7.51 -7.14
N VAL A 537 -23.20 6.18 -7.11
CA VAL A 537 -22.16 5.32 -7.69
C VAL A 537 -22.34 5.25 -9.19
N ARG A 538 -21.23 5.42 -9.93
CA ARG A 538 -21.20 5.29 -11.38
C ARG A 538 -21.29 3.83 -11.80
N GLY A 539 -21.92 3.58 -12.95
CA GLY A 539 -22.06 2.25 -13.51
C GLY A 539 -23.06 1.38 -12.73
N GLU A 540 -22.78 0.07 -12.65
CA GLU A 540 -23.67 -0.93 -12.04
C GLU A 540 -23.59 -1.00 -10.50
N GLY A 541 -22.81 -0.11 -9.86
CA GLY A 541 -22.63 -0.08 -8.41
C GLY A 541 -21.20 -0.40 -7.98
N LYS A 542 -21.05 -1.11 -6.85
CA LYS A 542 -19.75 -1.48 -6.30
C LYS A 542 -19.07 -2.59 -7.09
N ARG A 543 -17.74 -2.60 -7.08
CA ARG A 543 -16.92 -3.64 -7.73
C ARG A 543 -16.01 -4.35 -6.74
N GLY A 544 -15.87 -5.65 -6.90
CA GLY A 544 -15.03 -6.48 -6.05
C GLY A 544 -13.58 -6.40 -6.49
N ILE A 545 -12.68 -6.23 -5.53
CA ILE A 545 -11.23 -6.20 -5.78
C ILE A 545 -10.56 -7.08 -4.75
N ARG A 546 -9.60 -7.90 -5.20
CA ARG A 546 -8.79 -8.72 -4.32
C ARG A 546 -7.37 -8.17 -4.28
N GLY A 547 -6.82 -8.08 -3.08
CA GLY A 547 -5.39 -7.90 -2.89
C GLY A 547 -4.65 -9.15 -3.36
N ARG A 548 -3.36 -9.01 -3.66
CA ARG A 548 -2.48 -10.16 -3.88
C ARG A 548 -2.27 -10.92 -2.58
N ARG A 549 -1.78 -12.15 -2.70
CA ARG A 549 -1.36 -12.94 -1.55
C ARG A 549 -0.27 -12.18 -0.78
N GLY A 550 -0.56 -11.80 0.46
CA GLY A 550 0.32 -10.98 1.29
C GLY A 550 0.10 -9.47 1.16
N GLU A 551 -0.97 -9.01 0.50
CA GLU A 551 -1.46 -7.63 0.57
C GLU A 551 -2.66 -7.57 1.52
N GLY A 552 -2.62 -6.63 2.47
CA GLY A 552 -3.68 -6.48 3.48
C GLY A 552 -3.52 -7.37 4.71
N ARG A 553 -4.47 -7.27 5.63
CA ARG A 553 -4.51 -8.06 6.86
C ARG A 553 -5.07 -9.45 6.62
N ILE A 554 -4.79 -10.38 7.54
CA ILE A 554 -5.29 -11.77 7.43
C ILE A 554 -6.83 -11.77 7.40
N ASP A 555 -7.47 -10.86 8.14
CA ASP A 555 -8.92 -10.66 8.16
C ASP A 555 -9.48 -9.92 6.93
N GLU A 556 -8.63 -9.55 5.96
CA GLU A 556 -9.01 -8.90 4.69
C GLU A 556 -8.92 -9.90 3.51
N ALA A 557 -8.74 -11.20 3.81
CA ALA A 557 -8.60 -12.26 2.80
C ALA A 557 -9.79 -12.37 1.83
N GLN A 558 -10.98 -11.95 2.26
CA GLN A 558 -12.20 -11.98 1.43
C GLN A 558 -12.14 -10.94 0.29
N GLY A 559 -11.25 -9.96 0.39
CA GLY A 559 -11.07 -8.88 -0.60
C GLY A 559 -11.66 -7.56 -0.13
N TYR A 560 -12.04 -6.72 -1.09
CA TYR A 560 -12.44 -5.34 -0.87
C TYR A 560 -13.61 -5.00 -1.79
N TRP A 561 -14.48 -4.12 -1.32
CA TRP A 561 -15.45 -3.43 -2.16
C TRP A 561 -14.96 -2.03 -2.48
N TRP A 562 -15.17 -1.65 -3.73
CA TRP A 562 -14.84 -0.34 -4.26
C TRP A 562 -16.09 0.34 -4.79
N TRP A 563 -16.28 1.61 -4.43
CA TRP A 563 -17.28 2.51 -4.97
C TRP A 563 -16.61 3.69 -5.70
N GLU A 564 -17.03 3.93 -6.94
CA GLU A 564 -16.69 5.15 -7.67
C GLU A 564 -17.92 6.05 -7.70
N VAL A 565 -17.88 7.11 -6.91
CA VAL A 565 -18.97 8.06 -6.72
C VAL A 565 -18.73 9.30 -7.56
N GLY A 566 -19.80 9.83 -8.15
CA GLY A 566 -19.78 11.09 -8.88
C GLY A 566 -21.16 11.74 -8.92
N TRP A 567 -21.23 12.90 -9.57
CA TRP A 567 -22.48 13.59 -9.84
C TRP A 567 -23.22 12.93 -11.01
N GLY A 568 -24.55 12.84 -10.90
CA GLY A 568 -25.44 12.46 -12.00
C GLY A 568 -26.88 12.60 -11.63
#